data_AF-A0A2U2E698-F1
#
_entry.id   AF-A0A2U2E698-F1
#
_cell.length_a   1.000
_cell.length_b   1.000
_cell.length_c   1.000
_cell.angle_alpha   90.00
_cell.angle_beta   90.00
_cell.angle_gamma   90.00
#
_symmetry.space_group_name_H-M   'P 1'
#
loop_
_entity.id
_entity.type
_entity.pdbx_description
1 polymer ?
#
loop_
_entity_poly.entity_id
_entity_poly.type
_entity_poly.pdbx_seq_one_letter_code
_entity_poly.pdbx_strand_id
1 'polypeptide(L)'
;MGEGQLFVGTEALSAGTLTERDLRRSCTRIYRNVYQRGADFTASDRAIAAWLWSGRRAVVAGNSAAALLGAQWVDPRAPAELITDRKRPPPLIVARNETLLPDEITEVRGVPVTTPARTAYDLGRRPGLVAAVIAIDSLARATGLTTECVEPLMRAHRGARGVRQLRRVLPLIDAGAESPQETRTRLAIVGAGLPKPSTQITVHNDWGFVLARIDLGWEQWRVGVEYDGAQHWTDPRIRAKDIDRVAELERRGWRIIRVSADLLRNRPDVLVGRIRGALRAAGCPL
;
A
#
# COMPACT_ATOMS: atom_id res chain seq x y z
N MET A 1 -26.61 8.23 15.72
CA MET A 1 -25.51 7.48 15.05
C MET A 1 -25.54 7.80 13.59
N GLY A 2 -24.37 8.14 13.02
CA GLY A 2 -24.25 8.50 11.60
C GLY A 2 -24.24 7.27 10.69
N GLU A 3 -24.51 7.48 9.41
CA GLU A 3 -24.36 6.49 8.35
C GLU A 3 -22.87 6.08 8.23
N GLY A 4 -22.59 4.79 8.03
CA GLY A 4 -21.25 4.20 8.00
C GLY A 4 -20.57 3.94 9.35
N GLN A 5 -21.13 4.39 10.48
CA GLN A 5 -20.53 4.21 11.79
C GLN A 5 -20.52 2.75 12.25
N LEU A 6 -19.37 2.27 12.73
CA LEU A 6 -19.21 0.98 13.40
C LEU A 6 -19.53 1.08 14.89
N PHE A 7 -20.25 0.11 15.43
CA PHE A 7 -20.66 0.12 16.84
C PHE A 7 -20.86 -1.28 17.42
N VAL A 8 -20.88 -1.35 18.75
CA VAL A 8 -21.17 -2.57 19.51
C VAL A 8 -22.68 -2.68 19.75
N GLY A 9 -23.28 -3.81 19.39
CA GLY A 9 -24.73 -4.00 19.43
C GLY A 9 -25.32 -3.86 20.84
N THR A 10 -24.73 -4.54 21.83
CA THR A 10 -25.18 -4.45 23.23
C THR A 10 -25.08 -3.04 23.81
N GLU A 11 -24.06 -2.26 23.42
CA GLU A 11 -23.93 -0.86 23.85
C GLU A 11 -25.04 0.01 23.24
N ALA A 12 -25.32 -0.17 21.94
CA ALA A 12 -26.39 0.55 21.26
C ALA A 12 -27.78 0.24 21.83
N LEU A 13 -28.04 -1.04 22.18
CA LEU A 13 -29.27 -1.49 22.83
C LEU A 13 -29.39 -0.91 24.25
N SER A 14 -28.32 -0.99 25.05
CA SER A 14 -28.31 -0.47 26.42
C SER A 14 -28.49 1.05 26.48
N ALA A 15 -27.99 1.77 25.47
CA ALA A 15 -28.14 3.21 25.35
C ALA A 15 -29.52 3.62 24.78
N GLY A 16 -30.38 2.67 24.39
CA GLY A 16 -31.68 2.94 23.77
C GLY A 16 -31.58 3.56 22.37
N THR A 17 -30.39 3.60 21.76
CA THR A 17 -30.16 4.24 20.47
C THR A 17 -30.61 3.40 19.28
N LEU A 18 -30.72 2.08 19.46
CA LEU A 18 -31.28 1.12 18.50
C LEU A 18 -32.06 0.04 19.25
N THR A 19 -33.01 -0.57 18.57
CA THR A 19 -33.72 -1.77 19.03
C THR A 19 -33.12 -3.04 18.40
N GLU A 20 -33.46 -4.22 18.94
CA GLU A 20 -33.08 -5.49 18.30
C GLU A 20 -33.62 -5.60 16.87
N ARG A 21 -34.79 -5.02 16.61
CA ARG A 21 -35.41 -4.99 15.29
C ARG A 21 -34.56 -4.17 14.32
N ASP A 22 -34.01 -3.04 14.76
CA ASP A 22 -33.15 -2.19 13.94
C ASP A 22 -31.82 -2.89 13.61
N LEU A 23 -31.23 -3.60 14.58
CA LEU A 23 -30.02 -4.39 14.35
C LEU A 23 -30.22 -5.48 13.29
N ARG A 24 -31.41 -6.10 13.25
CA ARG A 24 -31.73 -7.16 12.28
C ARG A 24 -32.09 -6.63 10.89
N ARG A 25 -32.77 -5.48 10.81
CA ARG A 25 -33.36 -4.98 9.54
C ARG A 25 -32.52 -3.92 8.83
N SER A 26 -31.72 -3.17 9.57
CA SER A 26 -31.08 -1.95 9.05
C SER A 26 -29.57 -1.91 9.28
N CYS A 27 -28.99 -2.98 9.86
CA CYS A 27 -27.57 -3.05 10.15
C CYS A 27 -26.95 -4.33 9.57
N THR A 28 -25.73 -4.22 9.07
CA THR A 28 -24.91 -5.36 8.65
C THR A 28 -24.07 -5.82 9.83
N ARG A 29 -24.18 -7.10 10.19
CA ARG A 29 -23.32 -7.70 11.23
C ARG A 29 -21.94 -8.01 10.64
N ILE A 30 -20.91 -7.36 11.15
CA ILE A 30 -19.52 -7.55 10.71
C ILE A 30 -18.85 -8.67 11.50
N TYR A 31 -18.95 -8.62 12.83
CA TYR A 31 -18.53 -9.66 13.76
C TYR A 31 -19.62 -9.91 14.80
N ARG A 32 -19.44 -10.92 15.66
CA ARG A 32 -20.37 -11.13 16.79
C ARG A 32 -20.43 -9.84 17.62
N ASN A 33 -21.63 -9.31 17.78
CA ASN A 33 -21.93 -8.08 18.52
C ASN A 33 -21.32 -6.78 17.94
N VAL A 34 -20.84 -6.79 16.69
CA VAL A 34 -20.29 -5.59 16.02
C VAL A 34 -21.02 -5.39 14.70
N TYR A 35 -21.55 -4.19 14.50
CA TYR A 35 -22.45 -3.85 13.40
C TYR A 35 -22.03 -2.55 12.71
N GLN A 36 -22.50 -2.39 11.48
CA GLN A 36 -22.43 -1.16 10.70
C GLN A 36 -23.81 -0.84 10.13
N ARG A 37 -24.13 0.44 9.95
CA ARG A 37 -25.35 0.90 9.28
C ARG A 37 -25.01 1.63 7.98
N GLY A 38 -25.36 1.03 6.83
CA GLY A 38 -25.34 1.65 5.48
C GLY A 38 -24.05 2.39 5.10
N ALA A 39 -23.07 1.71 4.51
CA ALA A 39 -21.95 2.35 3.79
C ALA A 39 -21.14 1.30 3.05
N ASP A 40 -20.26 1.76 2.16
CA ASP A 40 -19.15 0.95 1.67
C ASP A 40 -18.24 0.56 2.84
N PHE A 41 -17.68 -0.65 2.76
CA PHE A 41 -16.89 -1.24 3.82
C PHE A 41 -15.42 -1.27 3.44
N THR A 42 -14.61 -0.47 4.13
CA THR A 42 -13.18 -0.33 3.85
C THR A 42 -12.32 -1.28 4.68
N ALA A 43 -11.02 -1.39 4.35
CA ALA A 43 -10.06 -2.14 5.15
C ALA A 43 -9.88 -1.53 6.55
N SER A 44 -9.97 -0.20 6.66
CA SER A 44 -9.95 0.53 7.93
C SER A 44 -11.18 0.22 8.77
N ASP A 45 -12.36 0.09 8.16
CA ASP A 45 -13.58 -0.35 8.86
C ASP A 45 -13.43 -1.78 9.37
N ARG A 46 -12.82 -2.69 8.58
CA ARG A 46 -12.49 -4.05 9.04
C ARG A 46 -11.62 -4.05 10.28
N ALA A 47 -10.59 -3.20 10.29
CA ALA A 47 -9.68 -3.04 11.41
C ALA A 47 -10.40 -2.55 12.68
N ILE A 48 -11.19 -1.48 12.57
CA ILE A 48 -11.95 -0.90 13.69
C ILE A 48 -12.98 -1.92 14.22
N ALA A 49 -13.70 -2.60 13.33
CA ALA A 49 -14.69 -3.60 13.71
C ALA A 49 -14.06 -4.75 14.50
N ALA A 50 -12.86 -5.20 14.10
CA ALA A 50 -12.12 -6.24 14.80
C ALA A 50 -11.63 -5.77 16.18
N TRP A 51 -11.17 -4.52 16.29
CA TRP A 51 -10.82 -3.91 17.57
C TRP A 51 -12.02 -3.82 18.52
N LEU A 52 -13.20 -3.38 18.04
CA LEU A 52 -14.43 -3.38 18.82
C LEU A 52 -14.78 -4.80 19.30
N TRP A 53 -14.67 -5.80 18.42
CA TRP A 53 -14.90 -7.22 18.78
C TRP A 53 -13.95 -7.72 19.88
N SER A 54 -12.71 -7.22 19.90
CA SER A 54 -11.73 -7.55 20.94
C SER A 54 -12.10 -7.02 22.33
N GLY A 55 -13.17 -6.23 22.43
CA GLY A 55 -13.54 -5.49 23.64
C GLY A 55 -12.63 -4.28 23.86
N ARG A 56 -12.12 -3.69 22.77
CA ARG A 56 -11.19 -2.55 22.79
C ARG A 56 -9.87 -2.82 23.53
N ARG A 57 -9.42 -4.08 23.56
CA ARG A 57 -8.19 -4.49 24.28
C ARG A 57 -7.02 -4.90 23.38
N ALA A 58 -7.29 -5.21 22.11
CA ALA A 58 -6.26 -5.58 21.16
C ALA A 58 -5.57 -4.35 20.56
N VAL A 59 -4.36 -4.54 20.01
CA VAL A 59 -3.69 -3.56 19.15
C VAL A 59 -3.88 -3.97 17.69
N VAL A 60 -4.30 -3.07 16.82
CA VAL A 60 -4.40 -3.34 15.39
C VAL A 60 -3.00 -3.39 14.78
N ALA A 61 -2.72 -4.40 13.94
CA ALA A 61 -1.39 -4.62 13.38
C ALA A 61 -1.42 -4.94 11.86
N GLY A 62 -0.25 -5.10 11.25
CA GLY A 62 -0.12 -5.60 9.88
C GLY A 62 -0.84 -4.77 8.83
N ASN A 63 -1.53 -5.42 7.89
CA ASN A 63 -2.26 -4.73 6.83
C ASN A 63 -3.43 -3.90 7.38
N SER A 64 -4.02 -4.31 8.50
CA SER A 64 -5.08 -3.53 9.16
C SER A 64 -4.54 -2.24 9.79
N ALA A 65 -3.35 -2.29 10.39
CA ALA A 65 -2.68 -1.08 10.87
C ALA A 65 -2.26 -0.19 9.69
N ALA A 66 -1.71 -0.78 8.62
CA ALA A 66 -1.35 -0.02 7.43
C ALA A 66 -2.55 0.74 6.84
N ALA A 67 -3.73 0.11 6.75
CA ALA A 67 -4.96 0.77 6.30
C ALA A 67 -5.36 1.95 7.21
N LEU A 68 -5.31 1.79 8.53
CA LEU A 68 -5.60 2.89 9.46
C LEU A 68 -4.57 4.03 9.38
N LEU A 69 -3.31 3.70 9.13
CA LEU A 69 -2.22 4.66 8.90
C LEU A 69 -2.27 5.33 7.51
N GLY A 70 -3.29 5.03 6.69
CA GLY A 70 -3.53 5.67 5.41
C GLY A 70 -2.89 4.99 4.20
N ALA A 71 -2.28 3.81 4.37
CA ALA A 71 -1.77 3.04 3.24
C ALA A 71 -2.93 2.64 2.30
N GLN A 72 -2.71 2.81 1.00
CA GLN A 72 -3.65 2.41 -0.04
C GLN A 72 -3.46 0.94 -0.44
N TRP A 73 -4.38 0.44 -1.26
CA TRP A 73 -4.34 -0.90 -1.86
C TRP A 73 -4.44 -2.07 -0.86
N VAL A 74 -5.00 -1.81 0.32
CA VAL A 74 -5.32 -2.85 1.30
C VAL A 74 -6.69 -3.45 0.99
N ASP A 75 -6.76 -4.76 0.77
CA ASP A 75 -8.01 -5.46 0.43
C ASP A 75 -9.00 -5.43 1.61
N PRO A 76 -10.18 -4.80 1.47
CA PRO A 76 -11.21 -4.77 2.52
C PRO A 76 -11.83 -6.14 2.83
N ARG A 77 -11.60 -7.16 1.98
CA ARG A 77 -12.06 -8.54 2.19
C ARG A 77 -11.06 -9.39 2.94
N ALA A 78 -9.80 -8.96 3.04
CA ALA A 78 -8.78 -9.69 3.79
C ALA A 78 -9.12 -9.70 5.30
N PRO A 79 -8.72 -10.75 6.05
CA PRO A 79 -8.91 -10.79 7.49
C PRO A 79 -8.30 -9.57 8.21
N ALA A 80 -8.97 -9.06 9.24
CA ALA A 80 -8.39 -8.08 10.13
C ALA A 80 -7.23 -8.68 10.93
N GLU A 81 -6.21 -7.90 11.24
CA GLU A 81 -5.05 -8.37 11.99
C GLU A 81 -4.92 -7.64 13.32
N LEU A 82 -4.85 -8.42 14.40
CA LEU A 82 -4.79 -7.92 15.77
C LEU A 82 -3.63 -8.58 16.50
N ILE A 83 -2.88 -7.83 17.30
CA ILE A 83 -2.04 -8.37 18.36
C ILE A 83 -2.91 -8.46 19.62
N THR A 84 -3.15 -9.69 20.08
CA THR A 84 -4.07 -10.00 21.17
C THR A 84 -3.73 -11.34 21.81
N ASP A 85 -4.04 -11.46 23.10
CA ASP A 85 -3.98 -12.69 23.90
C ASP A 85 -5.11 -13.69 23.57
N ARG A 86 -6.15 -13.25 22.84
CA ARG A 86 -7.28 -14.11 22.45
C ARG A 86 -6.86 -15.17 21.42
N LYS A 87 -6.73 -16.40 21.88
CA LYS A 87 -6.27 -17.56 21.08
C LYS A 87 -7.26 -18.09 20.04
N ARG A 88 -8.54 -17.69 20.08
CA ARG A 88 -9.61 -18.19 19.20
C ARG A 88 -10.39 -17.04 18.57
N PRO A 89 -9.77 -16.29 17.62
CA PRO A 89 -10.50 -15.28 16.87
C PRO A 89 -11.57 -15.91 15.96
N PRO A 90 -12.67 -15.20 15.66
CA PRO A 90 -13.65 -15.65 14.67
C PRO A 90 -13.04 -15.62 13.26
N PRO A 91 -13.74 -16.18 12.26
CA PRO A 91 -13.37 -16.00 10.85
C PRO A 91 -13.14 -14.53 10.50
N LEU A 92 -12.20 -14.29 9.58
CA LEU A 92 -11.80 -12.94 9.14
C LEU A 92 -11.15 -12.06 10.24
N ILE A 93 -10.63 -12.67 11.32
CA ILE A 93 -9.68 -12.05 12.24
C ILE A 93 -8.48 -12.99 12.38
N VAL A 94 -7.28 -12.45 12.24
CA VAL A 94 -6.01 -13.12 12.50
C VAL A 94 -5.41 -12.52 13.76
N ALA A 95 -5.32 -13.35 14.80
CA ALA A 95 -4.57 -13.02 16.01
C ALA A 95 -3.07 -13.27 15.76
N ARG A 96 -2.26 -12.22 15.91
CA ARG A 96 -0.81 -12.24 15.80
C ARG A 96 -0.23 -12.38 17.21
N ASN A 97 0.58 -13.42 17.41
CA ASN A 97 1.33 -13.62 18.65
C ASN A 97 2.70 -12.95 18.50
N GLU A 98 2.73 -11.64 18.67
CA GLU A 98 3.93 -10.82 18.57
C GLU A 98 4.11 -10.04 19.88
N THR A 99 5.36 -9.88 20.32
CA THR A 99 5.68 -9.01 21.45
C THR A 99 5.75 -7.56 20.96
N LEU A 100 5.03 -6.67 21.63
CA LEU A 100 5.08 -5.23 21.41
C LEU A 100 5.83 -4.55 22.55
N LEU A 101 6.72 -3.63 22.19
CA LEU A 101 7.30 -2.69 23.13
C LEU A 101 6.41 -1.43 23.23
N PRO A 102 6.46 -0.67 24.34
CA PRO A 102 5.57 0.48 24.54
C PRO A 102 5.66 1.55 23.44
N ASP A 103 6.83 1.78 22.86
CA ASP A 103 7.10 2.74 21.79
C ASP A 103 6.71 2.25 20.39
N GLU A 104 6.12 1.05 20.28
CA GLU A 104 5.69 0.42 19.03
C GLU A 104 4.20 0.55 18.77
N ILE A 105 3.49 1.27 19.65
CA ILE A 105 2.05 1.49 19.59
C ILE A 105 1.81 3.00 19.45
N THR A 106 0.88 3.37 18.56
CA THR A 106 0.34 4.72 18.43
C THR A 106 -1.19 4.65 18.37
N GLU A 107 -1.86 5.79 18.33
CA GLU A 107 -3.31 5.86 18.26
C GLU A 107 -3.76 6.52 16.94
N VAL A 108 -4.74 5.92 16.29
CA VAL A 108 -5.42 6.51 15.14
C VAL A 108 -6.92 6.46 15.40
N ARG A 109 -7.56 7.63 15.46
CA ARG A 109 -9.02 7.78 15.70
C ARG A 109 -9.49 7.03 16.98
N GLY A 110 -8.74 7.10 18.07
CA GLY A 110 -9.08 6.40 19.31
C GLY A 110 -8.77 4.89 19.32
N VAL A 111 -8.12 4.37 18.27
CA VAL A 111 -7.79 2.94 18.14
C VAL A 111 -6.28 2.74 18.30
N PRO A 112 -5.82 1.87 19.22
CA PRO A 112 -4.41 1.53 19.33
C PRO A 112 -3.98 0.71 18.10
N VAL A 113 -2.95 1.18 17.42
CA VAL A 113 -2.38 0.58 16.21
C VAL A 113 -0.86 0.48 16.36
N THR A 114 -0.21 -0.47 15.66
CA THR A 114 1.25 -0.47 15.57
C THR A 114 1.75 0.81 14.88
N THR A 115 2.87 1.38 15.35
CA THR A 115 3.50 2.55 14.68
C THR A 115 3.83 2.26 13.22
N PRO A 116 4.03 3.27 12.35
CA PRO A 116 4.44 3.04 10.97
C PRO A 116 5.69 2.15 10.86
N ALA A 117 6.72 2.42 11.67
CA ALA A 117 7.94 1.61 11.70
C ALA A 117 7.65 0.16 12.12
N ARG A 118 6.85 -0.05 13.18
CA ARG A 118 6.46 -1.40 13.63
C ARG A 118 5.64 -2.14 12.59
N THR A 119 4.72 -1.45 11.94
CA THR A 119 3.89 -1.99 10.87
C THR A 119 4.75 -2.45 9.69
N ALA A 120 5.71 -1.62 9.25
CA ALA A 120 6.64 -1.98 8.18
C ALA A 120 7.55 -3.15 8.57
N TYR A 121 8.05 -3.17 9.81
CA TYR A 121 8.83 -4.28 10.36
C TYR A 121 8.03 -5.60 10.29
N ASP A 122 6.76 -5.59 10.71
CA ASP A 122 5.91 -6.78 10.69
C ASP A 122 5.54 -7.22 9.27
N LEU A 123 5.27 -6.29 8.37
CA LEU A 123 4.95 -6.58 6.97
C LEU A 123 6.16 -7.13 6.22
N GLY A 124 7.34 -6.54 6.41
CA GLY A 124 8.57 -6.91 5.72
C GLY A 124 9.13 -8.28 6.14
N ARG A 125 8.73 -8.79 7.31
CA ARG A 125 9.09 -10.16 7.75
C ARG A 125 8.24 -11.25 7.11
N ARG A 126 7.08 -10.92 6.51
CA ARG A 126 6.12 -11.91 5.97
C ARG A 126 6.59 -12.49 4.64
N PRO A 127 6.34 -13.78 4.35
CA PRO A 127 6.67 -14.39 3.07
C PRO A 127 6.14 -13.59 1.87
N GLY A 128 6.99 -13.41 0.86
CA GLY A 128 6.65 -12.77 -0.40
C GLY A 128 7.29 -11.38 -0.52
N LEU A 129 8.51 -11.33 -1.07
CA LEU A 129 9.31 -10.11 -1.22
C LEU A 129 8.52 -8.98 -1.90
N VAL A 130 7.91 -9.26 -3.06
CA VAL A 130 7.17 -8.25 -3.84
C VAL A 130 5.97 -7.72 -3.08
N ALA A 131 5.19 -8.60 -2.43
CA ALA A 131 4.03 -8.18 -1.67
C ALA A 131 4.40 -7.33 -0.45
N ALA A 132 5.50 -7.70 0.23
CA ALA A 132 6.04 -6.93 1.34
C ALA A 132 6.49 -5.53 0.90
N VAL A 133 7.25 -5.41 -0.20
CA VAL A 133 7.68 -4.11 -0.73
C VAL A 133 6.48 -3.25 -1.12
N ILE A 134 5.48 -3.80 -1.84
CA ILE A 134 4.25 -3.06 -2.20
C ILE A 134 3.55 -2.49 -0.96
N ALA A 135 3.40 -3.31 0.08
CA ALA A 135 2.69 -2.88 1.29
C ALA A 135 3.48 -1.79 2.03
N ILE A 136 4.81 -1.88 2.06
CA ILE A 136 5.66 -0.90 2.75
C ILE A 136 5.84 0.38 1.92
N ASP A 137 5.94 0.31 0.59
CA ASP A 137 5.96 1.50 -0.29
C ASP A 137 4.69 2.34 -0.05
N SER A 138 3.52 1.68 -0.06
CA SER A 138 2.23 2.33 0.21
C SER A 138 2.16 2.95 1.60
N LEU A 139 2.67 2.25 2.62
CA LEU A 139 2.76 2.76 4.00
C LEU A 139 3.75 3.93 4.13
N ALA A 140 4.91 3.84 3.49
CA ALA A 140 5.95 4.86 3.50
C ALA A 140 5.44 6.16 2.86
N ARG A 141 4.73 6.05 1.73
CA ARG A 141 4.06 7.19 1.10
C ARG A 141 3.03 7.86 2.00
N ALA A 142 2.24 7.07 2.73
CA ALA A 142 1.18 7.58 3.60
C ALA A 142 1.71 8.24 4.89
N THR A 143 2.88 7.81 5.37
CA THR A 143 3.36 8.16 6.72
C THR A 143 4.69 8.92 6.75
N GLY A 144 5.40 9.01 5.63
CA GLY A 144 6.77 9.53 5.59
C GLY A 144 7.81 8.59 6.21
N LEU A 145 7.45 7.32 6.47
CA LEU A 145 8.37 6.33 7.01
C LEU A 145 9.59 6.16 6.10
N THR A 146 10.78 6.23 6.70
CA THR A 146 12.02 5.87 6.02
C THR A 146 12.55 4.52 6.50
N THR A 147 13.46 3.92 5.74
CA THR A 147 13.98 2.58 6.05
C THR A 147 14.81 2.54 7.34
N GLU A 148 15.44 3.67 7.67
CA GLU A 148 16.26 3.88 8.87
C GLU A 148 15.43 3.75 10.15
N CYS A 149 14.13 4.08 10.10
CA CYS A 149 13.21 3.92 11.23
C CYS A 149 12.94 2.44 11.58
N VAL A 150 13.20 1.50 10.66
CA VAL A 150 12.89 0.07 10.86
C VAL A 150 14.08 -0.67 11.48
N GLU A 151 15.31 -0.20 11.29
CA GLU A 151 16.50 -0.86 11.82
C GLU A 151 16.56 -1.01 13.35
N PRO A 152 16.13 0.00 14.16
CA PRO A 152 16.07 -0.15 15.61
C PRO A 152 15.20 -1.34 16.05
N LEU A 153 14.07 -1.57 15.37
CA LEU A 153 13.16 -2.68 15.66
C LEU A 153 13.83 -4.03 15.39
N MET A 154 14.65 -4.14 14.34
CA MET A 154 15.41 -5.35 14.07
C MET A 154 16.45 -5.64 15.17
N ARG A 155 16.99 -4.60 15.82
CA ARG A 155 17.92 -4.74 16.95
C ARG A 155 17.18 -5.08 18.25
N ALA A 156 15.99 -4.53 18.46
CA ALA A 156 15.16 -4.78 19.63
C ALA A 156 14.56 -6.20 19.62
N HIS A 157 14.16 -6.70 18.45
CA HIS A 157 13.53 -8.02 18.28
C HIS A 157 14.49 -9.06 17.69
N ARG A 158 15.62 -9.28 18.37
CA ARG A 158 16.62 -10.27 17.90
C ARG A 158 16.03 -11.67 17.82
N GLY A 159 16.38 -12.39 16.74
CA GLY A 159 15.93 -13.76 16.53
C GLY A 159 14.50 -13.89 15.99
N ALA A 160 13.79 -12.77 15.77
CA ALA A 160 12.45 -12.80 15.22
C ALA A 160 12.41 -13.50 13.84
N ARG A 161 11.38 -14.33 13.64
CA ARG A 161 11.17 -15.03 12.37
C ARG A 161 10.98 -14.03 11.23
N GLY A 162 11.60 -14.31 10.08
CA GLY A 162 11.44 -13.50 8.87
C GLY A 162 12.38 -12.30 8.72
N VAL A 163 13.25 -12.02 9.71
CA VAL A 163 14.21 -10.89 9.63
C VAL A 163 15.17 -10.99 8.43
N ARG A 164 15.52 -12.21 7.99
CA ARG A 164 16.32 -12.40 6.75
C ARG A 164 15.62 -11.85 5.51
N GLN A 165 14.30 -11.96 5.43
CA GLN A 165 13.53 -11.38 4.33
C GLN A 165 13.40 -9.87 4.48
N LEU A 166 13.16 -9.37 5.68
CA LEU A 166 13.12 -7.93 5.93
C LEU A 166 14.42 -7.25 5.46
N ARG A 167 15.59 -7.85 5.70
CA ARG A 167 16.88 -7.36 5.16
C ARG A 167 16.94 -7.26 3.64
N ARG A 168 16.20 -8.11 2.91
CA ARG A 168 16.10 -8.05 1.45
C ARG A 168 15.05 -7.04 0.99
N VAL A 169 14.03 -6.80 1.80
CA VAL A 169 12.94 -5.84 1.53
C VAL A 169 13.43 -4.41 1.70
N LEU A 170 14.15 -4.09 2.79
CA LEU A 170 14.51 -2.70 3.12
C LEU A 170 15.21 -1.94 1.99
N PRO A 171 16.24 -2.47 1.31
CA PRO A 171 16.92 -1.77 0.22
C PRO A 171 16.04 -1.52 -1.01
N LEU A 172 14.90 -2.21 -1.09
CA LEU A 172 13.97 -2.14 -2.20
C LEU A 172 12.78 -1.22 -1.92
N ILE A 173 12.64 -0.64 -0.72
CA ILE A 173 11.53 0.26 -0.42
C ILE A 173 11.70 1.58 -1.19
N ASP A 174 10.58 2.12 -1.66
CA ASP A 174 10.50 3.41 -2.34
C ASP A 174 9.11 4.04 -2.11
N ALA A 175 9.07 5.18 -1.43
CA ALA A 175 7.82 5.86 -1.10
C ALA A 175 7.17 6.58 -2.30
N GLY A 176 7.87 6.69 -3.44
CA GLY A 176 7.35 7.35 -4.62
C GLY A 176 6.42 6.49 -5.49
N ALA A 177 6.36 5.17 -5.27
CA ALA A 177 5.42 4.32 -5.99
C ALA A 177 3.97 4.59 -5.54
N GLU A 178 3.10 4.96 -6.47
CA GLU A 178 1.71 5.30 -6.17
C GLU A 178 0.75 4.11 -6.37
N SER A 179 1.20 3.09 -7.11
CA SER A 179 0.45 1.86 -7.37
C SER A 179 1.26 0.58 -7.13
N PRO A 180 0.61 -0.55 -6.82
CA PRO A 180 1.28 -1.85 -6.73
C PRO A 180 1.98 -2.27 -8.03
N GLN A 181 1.57 -1.73 -9.17
CA GLN A 181 2.13 -2.06 -10.47
C GLN A 181 3.39 -1.26 -10.78
N GLU A 182 3.48 -0.01 -10.33
CA GLU A 182 4.74 0.75 -10.34
C GLU A 182 5.81 0.06 -9.50
N THR A 183 5.50 -0.34 -8.26
CA THR A 183 6.44 -1.12 -7.44
C THR A 183 6.89 -2.39 -8.16
N ARG A 184 5.97 -3.15 -8.77
CA ARG A 184 6.32 -4.38 -9.52
C ARG A 184 7.23 -4.09 -10.71
N THR A 185 6.93 -3.04 -11.49
CA THR A 185 7.76 -2.61 -12.63
C THR A 185 9.16 -2.23 -12.15
N ARG A 186 9.26 -1.42 -11.09
CA ARG A 186 10.53 -1.03 -10.46
C ARG A 186 11.33 -2.24 -9.99
N LEU A 187 10.69 -3.20 -9.33
CA LEU A 187 11.34 -4.44 -8.89
C LEU A 187 11.80 -5.32 -10.05
N ALA A 188 11.05 -5.37 -11.16
CA ALA A 188 11.47 -6.08 -12.36
C ALA A 188 12.71 -5.43 -13.00
N ILE A 189 12.77 -4.10 -13.06
CA ILE A 189 13.91 -3.33 -13.56
C ILE A 189 15.17 -3.59 -12.70
N VAL A 190 15.06 -3.39 -11.39
CA VAL A 190 16.18 -3.59 -10.45
C VAL A 190 16.61 -5.06 -10.41
N GLY A 191 15.65 -5.99 -10.41
CA GLY A 191 15.94 -7.43 -10.44
C GLY A 191 16.65 -7.89 -11.72
N ALA A 192 16.53 -7.16 -12.82
CA ALA A 192 17.23 -7.42 -14.07
C ALA A 192 18.62 -6.77 -14.16
N GLY A 193 19.10 -6.13 -13.08
CA GLY A 193 20.41 -5.49 -13.02
C GLY A 193 20.50 -4.16 -13.78
N LEU A 194 19.36 -3.57 -14.17
CA LEU A 194 19.36 -2.22 -14.75
C LEU A 194 19.59 -1.18 -13.63
N PRO A 195 20.11 0.02 -13.96
CA PRO A 195 20.25 1.11 -12.99
C PRO A 195 18.92 1.38 -12.28
N LYS A 196 18.94 1.67 -10.98
CA LYS A 196 17.71 1.95 -10.23
C LYS A 196 17.01 3.19 -10.85
N PRO A 197 15.72 3.10 -11.24
CA PRO A 197 14.99 4.27 -11.74
C PRO A 197 14.59 5.19 -10.58
N SER A 198 14.52 6.49 -10.86
CA SER A 198 13.81 7.46 -10.02
C SER A 198 12.31 7.29 -10.21
N THR A 199 11.53 7.53 -9.16
CA THR A 199 10.07 7.52 -9.20
C THR A 199 9.51 8.93 -9.36
N GLN A 200 8.34 9.08 -10.00
CA GLN A 200 7.56 10.32 -10.03
C GLN A 200 8.34 11.53 -10.57
N ILE A 201 9.07 11.33 -11.67
CA ILE A 201 9.87 12.36 -12.31
C ILE A 201 8.94 13.47 -12.83
N THR A 202 9.15 14.69 -12.36
CA THR A 202 8.36 15.85 -12.77
C THR A 202 9.05 16.56 -13.93
N VAL A 203 8.38 16.63 -15.07
CA VAL A 203 8.85 17.37 -16.25
C VAL A 203 8.13 18.71 -16.29
N HIS A 204 8.91 19.79 -16.35
CA HIS A 204 8.40 21.15 -16.43
C HIS A 204 8.34 21.64 -17.89
N ASN A 205 7.37 22.50 -18.19
CA ASN A 205 7.35 23.27 -19.44
C ASN A 205 8.29 24.49 -19.36
N ASP A 206 8.36 25.25 -20.45
CA ASP A 206 9.32 26.36 -20.58
C ASP A 206 8.99 27.56 -19.67
N TRP A 207 7.78 27.58 -19.10
CA TRP A 207 7.33 28.56 -18.12
C TRP A 207 7.45 28.06 -16.67
N GLY A 208 8.04 26.88 -16.45
CA GLY A 208 8.25 26.28 -15.12
C GLY A 208 7.04 25.55 -14.54
N PHE A 209 5.91 25.48 -15.24
CA PHE A 209 4.75 24.70 -14.77
C PHE A 209 4.95 23.21 -15.05
N VAL A 210 4.34 22.37 -14.21
CA VAL A 210 4.37 20.91 -14.39
C VAL A 210 3.64 20.54 -15.67
N LEU A 211 4.36 19.96 -16.62
CA LEU A 211 3.85 19.45 -17.88
C LEU A 211 3.37 18.01 -17.73
N ALA A 212 4.19 17.18 -17.09
CA ALA A 212 3.91 15.76 -16.90
C ALA A 212 4.65 15.21 -15.67
N ARG A 213 4.14 14.10 -15.15
CA ARG A 213 4.81 13.29 -14.14
C ARG A 213 4.95 11.87 -14.69
N ILE A 214 6.18 11.38 -14.75
CA ILE A 214 6.51 10.06 -15.27
C ILE A 214 6.69 9.12 -14.08
N ASP A 215 6.00 7.98 -14.07
CA ASP A 215 5.95 7.06 -12.93
C ASP A 215 7.35 6.61 -12.48
N LEU A 216 8.18 6.18 -13.44
CA LEU A 216 9.52 5.67 -13.23
C LEU A 216 10.45 6.14 -14.36
N GLY A 217 11.73 6.34 -14.10
CA GLY A 217 12.67 6.58 -15.19
C GLY A 217 14.05 7.05 -14.78
N TRP A 218 14.76 7.62 -15.75
CA TRP A 218 16.09 8.17 -15.59
C TRP A 218 16.19 9.50 -16.30
N GLU A 219 16.14 10.59 -15.54
CA GLU A 219 16.20 11.97 -16.06
C GLU A 219 17.45 12.22 -16.93
N GLN A 220 18.61 11.73 -16.48
CA GLN A 220 19.88 11.91 -17.18
C GLN A 220 19.90 11.31 -18.59
N TRP A 221 19.12 10.27 -18.85
CA TRP A 221 19.00 9.61 -20.16
C TRP A 221 17.66 9.90 -20.83
N ARG A 222 16.79 10.69 -20.19
CA ARG A 222 15.40 10.97 -20.61
C ARG A 222 14.65 9.70 -21.03
N VAL A 223 14.80 8.62 -20.27
CA VAL A 223 14.03 7.38 -20.47
C VAL A 223 12.99 7.28 -19.37
N GLY A 224 11.72 7.23 -19.75
CA GLY A 224 10.58 7.09 -18.85
C GLY A 224 9.90 5.73 -19.02
N VAL A 225 9.30 5.23 -17.95
CA VAL A 225 8.52 3.99 -17.91
C VAL A 225 7.21 4.31 -17.21
N GLU A 226 6.09 4.08 -17.89
CA GLU A 226 4.76 4.39 -17.36
C GLU A 226 3.88 3.14 -17.40
N TYR A 227 3.18 2.88 -16.31
CA TYR A 227 2.25 1.77 -16.24
C TYR A 227 0.90 2.18 -16.82
N ASP A 228 0.46 1.48 -17.87
CA ASP A 228 -0.84 1.70 -18.50
C ASP A 228 -1.87 0.75 -17.88
N GLY A 229 -2.63 1.27 -16.91
CA GLY A 229 -3.80 0.60 -16.38
C GLY A 229 -4.92 0.53 -17.41
N ALA A 230 -5.53 -0.65 -17.61
CA ALA A 230 -6.63 -0.86 -18.56
C ALA A 230 -7.85 0.09 -18.40
N GLN A 231 -7.93 0.82 -17.29
CA GLN A 231 -8.99 1.77 -16.97
C GLN A 231 -8.77 3.17 -17.59
N HIS A 232 -7.61 3.47 -18.17
CA HIS A 232 -7.34 4.77 -18.80
C HIS A 232 -8.05 4.99 -20.14
N TRP A 233 -8.65 3.93 -20.71
CA TRP A 233 -9.12 3.94 -22.11
C TRP A 233 -10.60 4.26 -22.32
N THR A 234 -11.36 4.55 -21.25
CA THR A 234 -12.82 4.74 -21.34
C THR A 234 -13.28 6.18 -21.57
N ASP A 235 -12.42 7.19 -21.36
CA ASP A 235 -12.76 8.60 -21.60
C ASP A 235 -11.96 9.19 -22.79
N PRO A 236 -12.62 9.55 -23.90
CA PRO A 236 -11.98 10.18 -25.06
C PRO A 236 -11.20 11.46 -24.74
N ARG A 237 -11.60 12.24 -23.73
CA ARG A 237 -10.91 13.48 -23.33
C ARG A 237 -9.60 13.20 -22.60
N ILE A 238 -9.57 12.14 -21.78
CA ILE A 238 -8.34 11.68 -21.12
C ILE A 238 -7.36 11.18 -22.18
N ARG A 239 -7.85 10.43 -23.17
CA ARG A 239 -7.03 9.93 -24.29
C ARG A 239 -6.41 11.05 -25.12
N ALA A 240 -7.16 12.08 -25.49
CA ALA A 240 -6.63 13.22 -26.26
C ALA A 240 -5.52 13.94 -25.48
N LYS A 241 -5.74 14.24 -24.20
CA LYS A 241 -4.72 14.85 -23.34
C LYS A 241 -3.47 13.99 -23.18
N ASP A 242 -3.62 12.66 -23.10
CA ASP A 242 -2.48 11.77 -22.99
C ASP A 242 -1.63 11.73 -24.27
N ILE A 243 -2.27 11.80 -25.46
CA ILE A 243 -1.56 11.91 -26.74
C ILE A 243 -0.73 13.19 -26.78
N ASP A 244 -1.33 14.34 -26.47
CA ASP A 244 -0.63 15.62 -26.47
C ASP A 244 0.53 15.64 -25.46
N ARG A 245 0.32 15.04 -24.28
CA ARG A 245 1.34 14.91 -23.23
C ARG A 245 2.53 14.08 -23.70
N VAL A 246 2.28 12.92 -24.32
CA VAL A 246 3.34 12.05 -24.84
C VAL A 246 4.12 12.76 -25.95
N ALA A 247 3.43 13.43 -26.88
CA ALA A 247 4.07 14.19 -27.94
C ALA A 247 4.98 15.30 -27.39
N GLU A 248 4.57 15.99 -26.32
CA GLU A 248 5.39 17.00 -25.67
C GLU A 248 6.63 16.41 -25.00
N LEU A 249 6.48 15.27 -24.31
CA LEU A 249 7.59 14.54 -23.72
C LEU A 249 8.60 14.12 -24.79
N GLU A 250 8.13 13.58 -25.91
CA GLU A 250 8.96 13.19 -27.05
C GLU A 250 9.69 14.38 -27.69
N ARG A 251 9.01 15.54 -27.86
CA ARG A 251 9.66 16.78 -28.32
C ARG A 251 10.78 17.24 -27.40
N ARG A 252 10.64 16.97 -26.10
CA ARG A 252 11.68 17.21 -25.08
C ARG A 252 12.72 16.09 -24.99
N GLY A 253 12.71 15.14 -25.92
CA GLY A 253 13.69 14.06 -26.02
C GLY A 253 13.45 12.91 -25.05
N TRP A 254 12.28 12.84 -24.42
CA TRP A 254 11.91 11.70 -23.60
C TRP A 254 11.50 10.50 -24.45
N ARG A 255 12.00 9.33 -24.09
CA ARG A 255 11.55 8.04 -24.62
C ARG A 255 10.70 7.34 -23.56
N ILE A 256 9.39 7.31 -23.76
CA ILE A 256 8.43 6.70 -22.83
C ILE A 256 8.13 5.25 -23.22
N ILE A 257 8.34 4.33 -22.28
CA ILE A 257 8.04 2.91 -22.43
C ILE A 257 6.77 2.60 -21.64
N ARG A 258 5.71 2.23 -22.35
CA ARG A 258 4.44 1.83 -21.73
C ARG A 258 4.49 0.38 -21.27
N VAL A 259 4.02 0.15 -20.04
CA VAL A 259 3.99 -1.15 -19.39
C VAL A 259 2.54 -1.57 -19.18
N SER A 260 2.11 -2.62 -19.85
CA SER A 260 0.79 -3.22 -19.61
C SER A 260 0.87 -4.32 -18.55
N ALA A 261 -0.29 -4.65 -17.96
CA ALA A 261 -0.42 -5.76 -17.01
C ALA A 261 0.08 -7.10 -17.59
N ASP A 262 -0.21 -7.36 -18.88
CA ASP A 262 0.23 -8.55 -19.59
C ASP A 262 1.75 -8.56 -19.79
N LEU A 263 2.32 -7.44 -20.26
CA LEU A 263 3.75 -7.32 -20.46
C LEU A 263 4.53 -7.56 -19.16
N LEU A 264 4.08 -6.94 -18.07
CA LEU A 264 4.72 -7.07 -16.76
C LEU A 264 4.60 -8.49 -16.18
N ARG A 265 3.47 -9.17 -16.38
CA ARG A 265 3.21 -10.50 -15.80
C ARG A 265 3.84 -11.62 -16.62
N ASN A 266 3.68 -11.58 -17.93
CA ASN A 266 3.91 -12.72 -18.81
C ASN A 266 5.17 -12.57 -19.67
N ARG A 267 5.67 -11.34 -19.85
CA ARG A 267 6.81 -11.03 -20.74
C ARG A 267 7.79 -10.01 -20.11
N PRO A 268 8.24 -10.22 -18.85
CA PRO A 268 9.11 -9.26 -18.17
C PRO A 268 10.49 -9.09 -18.84
N ASP A 269 10.97 -10.12 -19.52
CA ASP A 269 12.19 -10.10 -20.33
C ASP A 269 12.06 -9.13 -21.52
N VAL A 270 10.91 -9.10 -22.19
CA VAL A 270 10.61 -8.15 -23.27
C VAL A 270 10.57 -6.72 -22.74
N LEU A 271 9.94 -6.50 -21.58
CA LEU A 271 9.94 -5.19 -20.91
C LEU A 271 11.37 -4.72 -20.62
N VAL A 272 12.17 -5.57 -19.97
CA VAL A 272 13.57 -5.27 -19.64
C VAL A 272 14.40 -5.02 -20.90
N GLY A 273 14.19 -5.81 -21.96
CA GLY A 273 14.85 -5.64 -23.25
C GLY A 273 14.56 -4.28 -23.88
N ARG A 274 13.30 -3.83 -23.86
CA ARG A 274 12.89 -2.50 -24.34
C ARG A 274 13.57 -1.39 -23.56
N ILE A 275 13.61 -1.50 -22.23
CA ILE A 275 14.24 -0.50 -21.35
C ILE A 275 15.75 -0.47 -21.58
N ARG A 276 16.41 -1.64 -21.63
CA ARG A 276 17.85 -1.74 -21.90
C ARG A 276 18.22 -1.11 -23.24
N GLY A 277 17.46 -1.41 -24.29
CA GLY A 277 17.65 -0.82 -25.62
C GLY A 277 17.49 0.70 -25.59
N ALA A 278 16.45 1.19 -24.91
CA ALA A 278 16.22 2.62 -24.76
C ALA A 278 17.36 3.34 -24.04
N LEU A 279 17.84 2.77 -22.93
CA LEU A 279 18.96 3.31 -22.14
C LEU A 279 20.27 3.33 -22.94
N ARG A 280 20.62 2.23 -23.63
CA ARG A 280 21.83 2.18 -24.46
C ARG A 280 21.81 3.22 -25.58
N ALA A 281 20.68 3.34 -26.27
CA ALA A 281 20.51 4.35 -27.32
C ALA A 281 20.55 5.79 -26.78
N ALA A 282 20.34 5.99 -25.48
CA ALA A 282 20.49 7.28 -24.80
C ALA A 282 21.88 7.48 -24.16
N GLY A 283 22.84 6.57 -24.39
CA GLY A 283 24.21 6.68 -23.89
C GLY A 283 24.45 6.14 -22.48
N CYS A 284 23.53 5.33 -21.93
CA CYS A 284 23.72 4.67 -20.64
C CYS A 284 24.80 3.56 -20.72
N PRO A 285 25.83 3.56 -19.86
CA PRO A 285 26.82 2.49 -19.81
C PRO A 285 26.24 1.27 -19.08
N LEU A 286 25.71 0.31 -19.85
CA LEU A 286 25.05 -0.93 -19.39
C LEU A 286 25.80 -2.21 -19.76
#